data_AF-A0A6A6S8X3-F1
#
_entry.id   AF-A0A6A6S8X3-F1
#
_cell.length_a   1.000
_cell.length_b   1.000
_cell.length_c   1.000
_cell.angle_alpha   90.00
_cell.angle_beta   90.00
_cell.angle_gamma   90.00
#
_symmetry.space_group_name_H-M   'P 1'
#
loop_
_entity.id
_entity.type
_entity.pdbx_description
1 polymer ?
#
loop_
_entity_poly.entity_id
_entity_poly.type
_entity_poly.pdbx_seq_one_letter_code
_entity_poly.pdbx_strand_id
1 'polypeptide(L)'
;MEHNFIPKEPSRSRESTSNSDEPLAKRSRLSIEDGRPLSDAATSQSTPPPNPQPPVKEQPTAMSSQMPFTTTITLEYGENLSQNCTIHLSCLAERSPYIKTLFAEAEYLQQRYEVFKSLRRKIKALLPPETPFEAFVGTNVDEMLNRAMPLIVGSFNKFPLAEYQKLVRHEIISDVDEMFQKNQNMNEINVKRKDYPSTQIAKRLNVMKASVVHTVLNQLLHSVMSIKRSEETAALKDSMKAAAQRRIVLYDCDQETVGSVMQWIYKGTLEFADADHLCKIQTLAVRLGMVELDTICVDKLVDATRKDLENAEATRSSVSDLLEAKRSCMDIGVQADPLAEVVRVVFLWVLQHKTPPVKLKEIVVEAIADSADSSLVDSALSFMDSNLTGELCTALVGRHWKRHGDICVRCAKEMTIESKLKIEKEKNKGE
;
A
#
# COMPACT_ATOMS: atom_id res chain seq x y z
N MET A 1 7.80 10.69 -47.22
CA MET A 1 8.16 9.33 -46.76
C MET A 1 7.11 8.92 -45.76
N GLU A 2 6.16 8.11 -46.19
CA GLU A 2 5.01 7.67 -45.40
C GLU A 2 5.44 6.47 -44.54
N HIS A 3 5.41 6.62 -43.21
CA HIS A 3 5.68 5.53 -42.28
C HIS A 3 4.40 4.74 -42.04
N ASN A 4 4.31 3.56 -42.65
CA ASN A 4 3.29 2.55 -42.36
C ASN A 4 3.46 2.04 -40.93
N PHE A 5 2.46 2.32 -40.09
CA PHE A 5 2.32 1.73 -38.77
C PHE A 5 1.71 0.33 -38.91
N ILE A 6 2.49 -0.71 -38.64
CA ILE A 6 2.01 -2.09 -38.52
C ILE A 6 1.59 -2.29 -37.06
N PRO A 7 0.31 -2.60 -36.76
CA PRO A 7 -0.10 -2.90 -35.40
C PRO A 7 0.52 -4.23 -34.95
N LYS A 8 1.26 -4.20 -33.83
CA LYS A 8 1.71 -5.43 -33.14
C LYS A 8 0.50 -6.17 -32.58
N GLU A 9 0.37 -7.45 -32.95
CA GLU A 9 -0.61 -8.36 -32.35
C GLU A 9 -0.43 -8.44 -30.82
N PRO A 10 -1.52 -8.54 -30.05
CA PRO A 10 -1.43 -8.72 -28.61
C PRO A 10 -0.87 -10.11 -28.29
N SER A 11 0.21 -10.11 -27.50
CA SER A 11 0.86 -11.29 -26.94
C SER A 11 -0.16 -12.13 -26.16
N ARG A 12 -0.26 -13.41 -26.54
CA ARG A 12 -1.08 -14.43 -25.88
C ARG A 12 -0.81 -14.46 -24.38
N SER A 13 -1.86 -14.22 -23.60
CA SER A 13 -1.89 -14.34 -22.14
C SER A 13 -1.45 -15.73 -21.70
N ARG A 14 -0.39 -15.79 -20.90
CA ARG A 14 0.04 -17.02 -20.21
C ARG A 14 -0.97 -17.34 -19.10
N GLU A 15 -1.36 -18.62 -19.06
CA GLU A 15 -2.18 -19.21 -18.01
C GLU A 15 -1.54 -19.01 -16.63
N SER A 16 -2.27 -18.33 -15.75
CA SER A 16 -1.92 -18.19 -14.34
C SER A 16 -2.16 -19.52 -13.62
N THR A 17 -1.10 -20.28 -13.36
CA THR A 17 -1.13 -21.41 -12.42
C THR A 17 -1.08 -20.89 -11.00
N SER A 18 -2.21 -20.37 -10.50
CA SER A 18 -2.42 -20.06 -9.08
C SER A 18 -3.02 -21.28 -8.39
N ASN A 19 -2.15 -22.23 -8.02
CA ASN A 19 -2.47 -23.28 -7.05
C ASN A 19 -2.09 -22.78 -5.65
N SER A 20 -2.94 -21.93 -5.07
CA SER A 20 -2.84 -21.49 -3.68
C SER A 20 -3.93 -22.17 -2.83
N ASP A 21 -3.82 -23.48 -2.67
CA ASP A 21 -4.54 -24.27 -1.65
C ASP A 21 -3.74 -25.57 -1.45
N GLU A 22 -2.49 -25.45 -1.00
CA GLU A 22 -1.70 -26.60 -0.51
C GLU A 22 -1.97 -26.79 0.99
N PRO A 23 -2.26 -28.02 1.46
CA PRO A 23 -2.41 -28.30 2.88
C PRO A 23 -1.03 -28.39 3.55
N LEU A 24 -0.87 -27.71 4.69
CA LEU A 24 0.29 -27.80 5.59
C LEU A 24 0.59 -29.27 5.96
N ALA A 25 1.51 -29.89 5.23
CA ALA A 25 2.09 -31.16 5.58
C ALA A 25 3.02 -30.98 6.79
N LYS A 26 2.76 -31.77 7.84
CA LYS A 26 3.53 -31.90 9.07
C LYS A 26 5.03 -32.07 8.76
N ARG A 27 5.85 -31.06 9.10
CA ARG A 27 7.31 -31.23 9.17
C ARG A 27 7.71 -31.74 10.55
N SER A 28 8.53 -32.79 10.53
CA SER A 28 9.09 -33.48 11.68
C SER A 28 9.83 -32.54 12.63
N ARG A 29 9.49 -32.68 13.91
CA ARG A 29 10.15 -32.06 15.06
C ARG A 29 11.50 -32.77 15.25
N LEU A 30 12.60 -32.11 14.93
CA LEU A 30 13.93 -32.58 15.32
C LEU A 30 14.11 -32.29 16.80
N SER A 31 14.20 -33.37 17.58
CA SER A 31 14.64 -33.38 18.96
C SER A 31 16.10 -32.90 19.04
N ILE A 32 16.36 -31.91 19.89
CA ILE A 32 17.72 -31.59 20.35
C ILE A 32 17.81 -32.15 21.77
N GLU A 33 18.68 -33.13 21.92
CA GLU A 33 19.00 -33.81 23.17
C GLU A 33 19.74 -32.88 24.14
N ASP A 34 19.47 -33.15 25.41
CA ASP A 34 20.08 -32.59 26.61
C ASP A 34 21.59 -32.77 26.68
N GLY A 35 22.25 -31.85 27.38
CA GLY A 35 23.46 -32.18 28.11
C GLY A 35 24.29 -30.97 28.52
N ARG A 36 24.15 -30.54 29.80
CA ARG A 36 25.24 -30.50 30.80
C ARG A 36 24.89 -29.68 32.06
N PRO A 37 25.61 -29.92 33.18
CA PRO A 37 25.00 -30.08 34.49
C PRO A 37 25.13 -28.86 35.42
N LEU A 38 24.34 -28.95 36.49
CA LEU A 38 24.39 -28.20 37.73
C LEU A 38 25.78 -28.13 38.36
N SER A 39 26.11 -26.97 38.92
CA SER A 39 27.08 -26.81 40.00
C SER A 39 26.61 -25.70 40.92
N ASP A 40 26.29 -26.08 42.15
CA ASP A 40 26.02 -25.19 43.27
C ASP A 40 27.30 -24.47 43.73
N ALA A 41 27.17 -23.20 44.13
CA ALA A 41 27.94 -22.65 45.25
C ALA A 41 27.33 -21.32 45.71
N ALA A 42 26.85 -21.33 46.95
CA ALA A 42 26.49 -20.15 47.72
C ALA A 42 27.73 -19.27 47.98
N THR A 43 27.56 -17.94 47.94
CA THR A 43 28.37 -17.00 48.74
C THR A 43 27.56 -15.73 48.96
N SER A 44 27.12 -15.57 50.21
CA SER A 44 26.58 -14.33 50.75
C SER A 44 27.71 -13.31 50.93
N GLN A 45 27.59 -12.13 50.32
CA GLN A 45 28.33 -10.94 50.77
C GLN A 45 27.40 -9.72 50.83
N SER A 46 27.34 -9.19 52.05
CA SER A 46 26.75 -7.93 52.46
C SER A 46 27.46 -6.75 51.80
N THR A 47 26.70 -5.77 51.32
CA THR A 47 27.21 -4.44 50.93
C THR A 47 26.21 -3.34 51.36
N PRO A 48 26.70 -2.11 51.64
CA PRO A 48 26.04 -1.07 52.44
C PRO A 48 25.01 -0.23 51.64
N PRO A 49 24.18 0.59 52.32
CA PRO A 49 23.05 1.28 51.69
C PRO A 49 23.49 2.39 50.71
N PRO A 50 22.78 2.59 49.59
CA PRO A 50 23.08 3.66 48.65
C PRO A 50 22.47 4.99 49.09
N ASN A 51 23.29 6.02 48.90
CA ASN A 51 23.01 7.45 49.00
C ASN A 51 21.83 7.87 48.07
N PRO A 52 21.00 8.86 48.42
CA PRO A 52 19.86 9.26 47.59
C PRO A 52 20.32 9.99 46.32
N GLN A 53 20.00 9.41 45.16
CA GLN A 53 20.16 10.05 43.85
C GLN A 53 18.95 10.95 43.51
N PRO A 54 19.17 12.02 42.73
CA PRO A 54 18.15 13.00 42.31
C PRO A 54 17.12 12.41 41.33
N PRO A 55 15.96 13.07 41.11
CA PRO A 55 14.83 12.52 40.38
C PRO A 55 15.21 12.12 38.95
N VAL A 56 15.11 10.81 38.70
CA VAL A 56 15.24 10.18 37.39
C VAL A 56 14.11 10.69 36.51
N LYS A 57 14.47 11.34 35.40
CA LYS A 57 13.55 11.65 34.29
C LYS A 57 12.92 10.35 33.82
N GLU A 58 11.59 10.34 33.78
CA GLU A 58 10.77 9.25 33.26
C GLU A 58 11.27 8.81 31.88
N GLN A 59 11.96 7.67 31.84
CA GLN A 59 12.19 6.94 30.59
C GLN A 59 10.84 6.40 30.10
N PRO A 60 10.54 6.50 28.80
CA PRO A 60 9.32 5.93 28.24
C PRO A 60 9.28 4.45 28.56
N THR A 61 8.22 4.05 29.25
CA THR A 61 7.99 2.68 29.72
C THR A 61 8.08 1.75 28.51
N ALA A 62 9.02 0.80 28.56
CA ALA A 62 9.18 -0.22 27.55
C ALA A 62 7.82 -0.87 27.27
N MET A 63 7.43 -0.86 25.99
CA MET A 63 6.17 -1.43 25.50
C MET A 63 6.14 -2.94 25.76
N SER A 64 5.73 -3.32 26.96
CA SER A 64 5.32 -4.69 27.29
C SER A 64 3.91 -4.90 26.77
N SER A 65 3.76 -4.87 25.44
CA SER A 65 2.59 -5.40 24.76
C SER A 65 3.05 -6.60 23.96
N GLN A 66 2.92 -7.79 24.56
CA GLN A 66 2.87 -9.04 23.81
C GLN A 66 1.55 -9.04 23.00
N MET A 67 1.46 -8.16 22.00
CA MET A 67 0.41 -8.20 21.00
C MET A 67 0.57 -9.53 20.27
N PRO A 68 -0.43 -10.43 20.30
CA PRO A 68 -0.31 -11.70 19.63
C PRO A 68 -0.23 -11.44 18.12
N PHE A 69 0.91 -11.78 17.52
CA PHE A 69 1.19 -11.73 16.08
C PHE A 69 0.36 -12.80 15.31
N THR A 70 -0.96 -12.79 15.45
CA THR A 70 -1.84 -13.88 14.98
C THR A 70 -2.40 -13.64 13.59
N THR A 71 -2.59 -12.38 13.21
CA THR A 71 -3.22 -12.04 11.94
C THR A 71 -2.18 -11.48 10.97
N THR A 72 -1.99 -12.19 9.87
CA THR A 72 -1.16 -11.76 8.74
C THR A 72 -2.03 -11.24 7.60
N ILE A 73 -1.45 -10.30 6.85
CA ILE A 73 -2.00 -9.75 5.61
C ILE A 73 -0.93 -9.80 4.52
N THR A 74 -1.35 -9.82 3.27
CA THR A 74 -0.46 -9.85 2.10
C THR A 74 -0.34 -8.44 1.50
N LEU A 75 0.87 -7.93 1.32
CA LEU A 75 1.14 -6.76 0.49
C LEU A 75 1.45 -7.25 -0.93
N GLU A 76 0.68 -6.80 -1.92
CA GLU A 76 0.90 -7.07 -3.34
C GLU A 76 1.50 -5.82 -4.00
N TYR A 77 2.65 -5.94 -4.67
CA TYR A 77 3.41 -4.79 -5.20
C TYR A 77 4.23 -5.16 -6.46
N GLY A 78 4.91 -4.16 -7.02
CA GLY A 78 5.70 -4.28 -8.26
C GLY A 78 4.88 -4.12 -9.54
N GLU A 79 5.57 -4.15 -10.68
CA GLU A 79 4.93 -4.11 -11.99
C GLU A 79 3.93 -5.27 -12.13
N ASN A 80 2.68 -4.94 -12.46
CA ASN A 80 1.56 -5.87 -12.56
C ASN A 80 1.27 -6.68 -11.27
N LEU A 81 1.67 -6.18 -10.09
CA LEU A 81 1.47 -6.84 -8.80
C LEU A 81 2.09 -8.26 -8.76
N SER A 82 3.22 -8.42 -9.47
CA SER A 82 3.91 -9.70 -9.60
C SER A 82 4.61 -10.16 -8.32
N GLN A 83 4.81 -9.26 -7.35
CA GLN A 83 5.50 -9.54 -6.09
C GLN A 83 4.53 -9.46 -4.91
N ASN A 84 4.81 -10.24 -3.88
CA ASN A 84 4.08 -10.18 -2.63
C ASN A 84 4.98 -10.39 -1.42
N CYS A 85 4.57 -9.84 -0.28
CA CYS A 85 5.16 -10.15 1.02
C CYS A 85 4.08 -10.19 2.10
N THR A 86 4.35 -10.92 3.17
CA THR A 86 3.40 -11.11 4.28
C THR A 86 3.84 -10.27 5.47
N ILE A 87 2.92 -9.48 6.03
CA ILE A 87 3.14 -8.68 7.24
C ILE A 87 2.09 -9.00 8.30
N HIS A 88 2.48 -8.88 9.57
CA HIS A 88 1.55 -8.92 10.68
C HIS A 88 0.71 -7.63 10.73
N LEU A 89 -0.62 -7.78 10.67
CA LEU A 89 -1.54 -6.65 10.67
C LEU A 89 -1.37 -5.77 11.91
N SER A 90 -1.08 -6.37 13.07
CA SER A 90 -0.84 -5.62 14.31
C SER A 90 0.31 -4.63 14.19
N CYS A 91 1.44 -5.03 13.59
CA CYS A 91 2.60 -4.16 13.39
C CYS A 91 2.27 -2.97 12.49
N LEU A 92 1.57 -3.23 11.38
CA LEU A 92 1.21 -2.19 10.43
C LEU A 92 0.16 -1.23 11.03
N ALA A 93 -0.85 -1.77 11.72
CA ALA A 93 -1.92 -0.99 12.35
C ALA A 93 -1.44 -0.14 13.55
N GLU A 94 -0.36 -0.54 14.21
CA GLU A 94 0.28 0.26 15.26
C GLU A 94 0.93 1.53 14.68
N ARG A 95 1.53 1.42 13.49
CA ARG A 95 2.24 2.53 12.82
C ARG A 95 1.38 3.32 11.83
N SER A 96 0.20 2.81 11.48
CA SER A 96 -0.74 3.44 10.57
C SER A 96 -2.17 3.47 11.14
N PRO A 97 -2.63 4.63 11.63
CA PRO A 97 -4.02 4.83 12.01
C PRO A 97 -4.99 4.60 10.83
N TYR A 98 -4.57 4.95 9.61
CA TYR A 98 -5.37 4.74 8.40
C TYR A 98 -5.65 3.25 8.17
N ILE A 99 -4.61 2.41 8.18
CA ILE A 99 -4.75 0.96 7.98
C ILE A 99 -5.57 0.34 9.11
N LYS A 100 -5.36 0.79 10.36
CA LYS A 100 -6.16 0.33 11.50
C LYS A 100 -7.65 0.55 11.28
N THR A 101 -8.04 1.75 10.86
CA THR A 101 -9.45 2.09 10.56
C THR A 101 -9.97 1.31 9.35
N LEU A 102 -9.20 1.24 8.26
CA LEU A 102 -9.58 0.53 7.04
C LEU A 102 -9.91 -0.94 7.31
N PHE A 103 -9.07 -1.64 8.08
CA PHE A 103 -9.31 -3.05 8.40
C PHE A 103 -10.45 -3.25 9.41
N ALA A 104 -10.67 -2.31 10.33
CA ALA A 104 -11.82 -2.35 11.23
C ALA A 104 -13.14 -2.18 10.45
N GLU A 105 -13.20 -1.24 9.52
CA GLU A 105 -14.38 -1.04 8.65
C GLU A 105 -14.62 -2.23 7.72
N ALA A 106 -13.55 -2.89 7.26
CA ALA A 106 -13.61 -4.05 6.40
C ALA A 106 -14.00 -5.36 7.12
N GLU A 107 -14.07 -5.39 8.46
CA GLU A 107 -14.28 -6.63 9.24
C GLU A 107 -15.59 -7.34 8.88
N TYR A 108 -16.69 -6.60 8.74
CA TYR A 108 -17.97 -7.18 8.36
C TYR A 108 -17.89 -7.88 6.99
N LEU A 109 -17.25 -7.25 6.02
CA LEU A 109 -17.09 -7.81 4.68
C LEU A 109 -16.13 -9.00 4.69
N GLN A 110 -15.08 -8.95 5.52
CA GLN A 110 -14.16 -10.06 5.74
C GLN A 110 -14.90 -11.33 6.23
N GLN A 111 -15.79 -11.18 7.21
CA GLN A 111 -16.61 -12.31 7.69
C GLN A 111 -17.47 -12.91 6.56
N ARG A 112 -18.03 -12.07 5.68
CA ARG A 112 -18.79 -12.53 4.51
C ARG A 112 -17.91 -13.28 3.51
N TYR A 113 -16.69 -12.80 3.24
CA TYR A 113 -15.75 -13.50 2.37
C TYR A 113 -15.29 -14.84 2.95
N GLU A 114 -15.10 -14.96 4.26
CA GLU A 114 -14.76 -16.25 4.88
C GLU A 114 -15.90 -17.27 4.75
N VAL A 115 -17.15 -16.85 4.93
CA VAL A 115 -18.32 -17.71 4.68
C VAL A 115 -18.39 -18.11 3.20
N PHE A 116 -18.15 -17.17 2.28
CA PHE A 116 -18.10 -17.42 0.84
C PHE A 116 -16.97 -18.40 0.46
N LYS A 117 -15.77 -18.24 1.03
CA LYS A 117 -14.63 -19.13 0.85
C LYS A 117 -14.91 -20.53 1.37
N SER A 118 -15.56 -20.64 2.53
CA SER A 118 -16.01 -21.92 3.10
C SER A 118 -17.04 -22.61 2.21
N LEU A 119 -18.05 -21.87 1.71
CA LEU A 119 -19.04 -22.37 0.75
C LEU A 119 -18.35 -22.93 -0.50
N ARG A 120 -17.45 -22.15 -1.11
CA ARG A 120 -16.67 -22.56 -2.29
C ARG A 120 -15.90 -23.86 -2.04
N ARG A 121 -15.18 -23.96 -0.92
CA ARG A 121 -14.42 -25.16 -0.55
C ARG A 121 -15.33 -26.38 -0.35
N LYS A 122 -16.49 -26.21 0.29
CA LYS A 122 -17.47 -27.29 0.47
C LYS A 122 -18.06 -27.78 -0.85
N ILE A 123 -18.37 -26.87 -1.77
CA ILE A 123 -18.84 -27.22 -3.12
C ILE A 123 -17.75 -27.98 -3.89
N LYS A 124 -16.52 -27.43 -3.91
CA LYS A 124 -15.39 -28.05 -4.61
C LYS A 124 -15.09 -29.46 -4.09
N ALA A 125 -15.14 -29.67 -2.77
CA ALA A 125 -14.90 -30.97 -2.16
C ALA A 125 -15.92 -32.06 -2.58
N LEU A 126 -17.08 -31.69 -3.12
CA LEU A 126 -18.11 -32.60 -3.62
C LEU A 126 -18.04 -32.82 -5.14
N LEU A 127 -17.04 -32.24 -5.81
CA LEU A 127 -16.88 -32.32 -7.26
C LEU A 127 -15.47 -32.87 -7.59
N PRO A 128 -15.22 -33.30 -8.83
CA PRO A 128 -13.89 -33.73 -9.26
C PRO A 128 -12.87 -32.57 -9.16
N PRO A 129 -11.60 -32.85 -8.81
CA PRO A 129 -11.01 -34.17 -8.57
C PRO A 129 -11.28 -34.78 -7.18
N GLU A 130 -11.74 -34.00 -6.19
CA GLU A 130 -11.85 -34.44 -4.81
C GLU A 130 -12.91 -35.53 -4.60
N THR A 131 -14.03 -35.47 -5.34
CA THR A 131 -15.06 -36.52 -5.35
C THR A 131 -15.33 -36.97 -6.79
N PRO A 132 -15.15 -38.26 -7.12
CA PRO A 132 -15.40 -38.78 -8.46
C PRO A 132 -16.91 -38.81 -8.77
N PHE A 133 -17.28 -38.69 -10.06
CA PHE A 133 -18.68 -38.64 -10.49
C PHE A 133 -19.47 -39.89 -10.08
N GLU A 134 -18.80 -41.04 -10.03
CA GLU A 134 -19.35 -42.33 -9.63
C GLU A 134 -19.92 -42.31 -8.21
N ALA A 135 -19.46 -41.40 -7.34
CA ALA A 135 -20.02 -41.21 -6.00
C ALA A 135 -21.50 -40.75 -6.04
N PHE A 136 -21.93 -40.11 -7.13
CA PHE A 136 -23.32 -39.69 -7.38
C PHE A 136 -24.15 -40.72 -8.18
N VAL A 137 -23.60 -41.91 -8.44
CA VAL A 137 -24.28 -43.01 -9.14
C VAL A 137 -24.21 -44.34 -8.38
N GLY A 138 -23.20 -44.53 -7.53
CA GLY A 138 -22.93 -45.78 -6.81
C GLY A 138 -23.54 -45.87 -5.41
N THR A 139 -22.82 -46.48 -4.48
CA THR A 139 -23.31 -46.79 -3.12
C THR A 139 -23.43 -45.57 -2.21
N ASN A 140 -22.78 -44.45 -2.53
CA ASN A 140 -22.69 -43.27 -1.65
C ASN A 140 -23.63 -42.13 -2.07
N VAL A 141 -24.58 -42.40 -2.97
CA VAL A 141 -25.48 -41.40 -3.55
C VAL A 141 -26.21 -40.60 -2.47
N ASP A 142 -26.78 -41.28 -1.48
CA ASP A 142 -27.56 -40.63 -0.42
C ASP A 142 -26.69 -39.68 0.43
N GLU A 143 -25.44 -40.07 0.73
CA GLU A 143 -24.50 -39.22 1.44
C GLU A 143 -24.17 -37.97 0.63
N MET A 144 -23.89 -38.14 -0.67
CA MET A 144 -23.57 -37.03 -1.57
C MET A 144 -24.74 -36.07 -1.74
N LEU A 145 -25.97 -36.58 -1.88
CA LEU A 145 -27.18 -35.78 -1.94
C LEU A 145 -27.41 -34.99 -0.64
N ASN A 146 -27.27 -35.64 0.51
CA ASN A 146 -27.40 -35.01 1.82
C ASN A 146 -26.39 -33.87 2.05
N ARG A 147 -25.23 -33.93 1.39
CA ARG A 147 -24.21 -32.87 1.46
C ARG A 147 -24.41 -31.79 0.39
N ALA A 148 -24.80 -32.16 -0.83
CA ALA A 148 -24.94 -31.24 -1.96
C ALA A 148 -26.20 -30.39 -1.89
N MET A 149 -27.35 -30.98 -1.58
CA MET A 149 -28.63 -30.28 -1.60
C MET A 149 -28.67 -29.08 -0.62
N PRO A 150 -28.18 -29.18 0.63
CA PRO A 150 -28.14 -28.02 1.53
C PRO A 150 -27.27 -26.87 1.00
N LEU A 151 -26.22 -27.15 0.22
CA LEU A 151 -25.38 -26.11 -0.36
C LEU A 151 -26.10 -25.37 -1.49
N ILE A 152 -26.80 -26.10 -2.37
CA ILE A 152 -27.58 -25.50 -3.47
C ILE A 152 -28.73 -24.68 -2.89
N VAL A 153 -29.54 -25.28 -2.02
CA VAL A 153 -30.71 -24.63 -1.40
C VAL A 153 -30.26 -23.47 -0.50
N GLY A 154 -29.17 -23.62 0.24
CA GLY A 154 -28.58 -22.56 1.04
C GLY A 154 -28.14 -21.36 0.20
N SER A 155 -27.45 -21.61 -0.92
CA SER A 155 -26.99 -20.56 -1.85
C SER A 155 -28.17 -19.84 -2.52
N PHE A 156 -29.24 -20.57 -2.85
CA PHE A 156 -30.48 -20.00 -3.38
C PHE A 156 -31.18 -19.07 -2.37
N ASN A 157 -31.24 -19.47 -1.10
CA ASN A 157 -31.97 -18.71 -0.06
C ASN A 157 -31.17 -17.54 0.52
N LYS A 158 -29.89 -17.76 0.81
CA LYS A 158 -29.03 -16.80 1.53
C LYS A 158 -27.56 -16.97 1.12
N PHE A 159 -27.24 -16.46 -0.05
CA PHE A 159 -25.88 -16.32 -0.54
C PHE A 159 -25.07 -15.34 0.33
N PRO A 160 -23.79 -15.63 0.63
CA PRO A 160 -23.00 -14.82 1.57
C PRO A 160 -22.78 -13.37 1.12
N LEU A 161 -22.65 -13.14 -0.19
CA LEU A 161 -22.41 -11.82 -0.78
C LEU A 161 -23.71 -11.27 -1.38
N ALA A 162 -24.32 -10.32 -0.68
CA ALA A 162 -25.68 -9.85 -0.99
C ALA A 162 -25.83 -9.29 -2.42
N GLU A 163 -24.79 -8.63 -2.93
CA GLU A 163 -24.73 -8.08 -4.30
C GLU A 163 -24.97 -9.16 -5.36
N TYR A 164 -24.49 -10.39 -5.12
CA TYR A 164 -24.59 -11.51 -6.05
C TYR A 164 -25.79 -12.43 -5.81
N GLN A 165 -26.58 -12.18 -4.75
CA GLN A 165 -27.72 -13.04 -4.38
C GLN A 165 -28.72 -13.21 -5.52
N LYS A 166 -29.04 -12.13 -6.24
CA LYS A 166 -30.01 -12.15 -7.33
C LYS A 166 -29.50 -12.97 -8.52
N LEU A 167 -28.23 -12.80 -8.86
CA LEU A 167 -27.56 -13.51 -9.95
C LEU A 167 -27.53 -15.01 -9.67
N VAL A 168 -27.01 -15.42 -8.52
CA VAL A 168 -26.92 -16.84 -8.13
C VAL A 168 -28.30 -17.49 -8.04
N ARG A 169 -29.30 -16.75 -7.51
CA ARG A 169 -30.67 -17.25 -7.45
C ARG A 169 -31.25 -17.50 -8.84
N HIS A 170 -31.00 -16.60 -9.78
CA HIS A 170 -31.47 -16.73 -11.15
C HIS A 170 -30.82 -17.92 -11.85
N GLU A 171 -29.51 -18.09 -11.72
CA GLU A 171 -28.77 -19.22 -12.31
C GLU A 171 -29.27 -20.56 -11.75
N ILE A 172 -29.41 -20.70 -10.42
CA ILE A 172 -29.94 -21.93 -9.81
C ILE A 172 -31.36 -22.23 -10.33
N ILE A 173 -32.24 -21.22 -10.45
CA ILE A 173 -33.58 -21.42 -11.03
C ILE A 173 -33.45 -21.90 -12.48
N SER A 174 -32.64 -21.22 -13.29
CA SER A 174 -32.46 -21.54 -14.70
C SER A 174 -31.98 -22.98 -14.88
N ASP A 175 -30.94 -23.38 -14.16
CA ASP A 175 -30.33 -24.71 -14.26
C ASP A 175 -31.30 -25.80 -13.78
N VAL A 176 -31.97 -25.58 -12.65
CA VAL A 176 -32.95 -26.53 -12.11
C VAL A 176 -34.15 -26.64 -13.05
N ASP A 177 -34.67 -25.52 -13.57
CA ASP A 177 -35.79 -25.52 -14.51
C ASP A 177 -35.43 -26.26 -15.80
N GLU A 178 -34.26 -25.98 -16.39
CA GLU A 178 -33.80 -26.65 -17.60
C GLU A 178 -33.73 -28.18 -17.41
N MET A 179 -33.18 -28.62 -16.29
CA MET A 179 -33.08 -30.04 -15.98
C MET A 179 -34.43 -30.67 -15.64
N PHE A 180 -35.33 -29.90 -15.00
CA PHE A 180 -36.67 -30.36 -14.60
C PHE A 180 -37.62 -30.52 -15.79
N GLN A 181 -37.39 -29.81 -16.91
CA GLN A 181 -38.19 -30.02 -18.13
C GLN A 181 -37.89 -31.34 -18.87
N LYS A 182 -36.79 -32.03 -18.53
CA LYS A 182 -36.36 -33.28 -19.19
C LYS A 182 -36.85 -34.49 -18.38
N ASN A 183 -37.81 -35.27 -18.88
CA ASN A 183 -38.39 -36.40 -18.13
C ASN A 183 -37.37 -37.47 -17.71
N GLN A 184 -36.31 -37.67 -18.51
CA GLN A 184 -35.22 -38.62 -18.21
C GLN A 184 -34.46 -38.30 -16.91
N ASN A 185 -34.61 -37.08 -16.39
CA ASN A 185 -33.94 -36.58 -15.20
C ASN A 185 -34.75 -36.81 -13.91
N MET A 186 -35.96 -37.37 -13.99
CA MET A 186 -36.83 -37.64 -12.84
C MET A 186 -36.58 -39.03 -12.26
N ASN A 187 -36.72 -39.16 -10.94
CA ASN A 187 -36.72 -40.47 -10.26
C ASN A 187 -38.01 -41.25 -10.54
N GLU A 188 -39.13 -40.54 -10.69
CA GLU A 188 -40.46 -41.10 -10.93
C GLU A 188 -41.03 -40.65 -12.28
N ILE A 189 -41.75 -41.55 -12.96
CA ILE A 189 -42.30 -41.31 -14.31
C ILE A 189 -43.53 -40.36 -14.26
N ASN A 190 -44.22 -40.26 -13.12
CA ASN A 190 -45.52 -39.59 -12.99
C ASN A 190 -45.47 -38.25 -12.23
N VAL A 191 -44.34 -37.55 -12.23
CA VAL A 191 -44.22 -36.23 -11.56
C VAL A 191 -45.03 -35.18 -12.33
N LYS A 192 -46.08 -34.65 -11.71
CA LYS A 192 -46.86 -33.52 -12.26
C LYS A 192 -46.11 -32.21 -12.05
N ARG A 193 -45.54 -31.66 -13.12
CA ARG A 193 -44.74 -30.42 -13.07
C ARG A 193 -45.43 -29.21 -12.43
N LYS A 194 -46.76 -29.14 -12.49
CA LYS A 194 -47.57 -28.08 -11.88
C LYS A 194 -47.47 -28.03 -10.35
N ASP A 195 -47.17 -29.17 -9.72
CA ASP A 195 -47.11 -29.31 -8.25
C ASP A 195 -45.77 -28.79 -7.69
N TYR A 196 -44.80 -28.49 -8.56
CA TYR A 196 -43.45 -28.06 -8.21
C TYR A 196 -43.13 -26.74 -8.93
N PRO A 197 -43.53 -25.57 -8.39
CA PRO A 197 -43.20 -24.28 -8.99
C PRO A 197 -41.68 -23.99 -8.93
N SER A 198 -41.18 -23.13 -9.82
CA SER A 198 -39.73 -22.82 -9.96
C SER A 198 -39.12 -22.17 -8.72
N THR A 199 -39.95 -21.59 -7.87
CA THR A 199 -39.53 -21.04 -6.58
C THR A 199 -39.22 -22.11 -5.53
N GLN A 200 -39.67 -23.37 -5.72
CA GLN A 200 -39.52 -24.47 -4.77
C GLN A 200 -38.35 -25.40 -5.14
N ILE A 201 -37.14 -24.84 -5.21
CA ILE A 201 -35.90 -25.53 -5.62
C ILE A 201 -35.67 -26.83 -4.85
N ALA A 202 -35.81 -26.83 -3.53
CA ALA A 202 -35.60 -28.03 -2.71
C ALA A 202 -36.52 -29.19 -3.11
N LYS A 203 -37.80 -28.91 -3.33
CA LYS A 203 -38.78 -29.93 -3.73
C LYS A 203 -38.54 -30.43 -5.15
N ARG A 204 -38.13 -29.55 -6.06
CA ARG A 204 -37.74 -29.94 -7.42
C ARG A 204 -36.52 -30.86 -7.41
N LEU A 205 -35.47 -30.52 -6.66
CA LEU A 205 -34.27 -31.35 -6.54
C LEU A 205 -34.57 -32.74 -5.96
N ASN A 206 -35.47 -32.84 -4.98
CA ASN A 206 -35.82 -34.13 -4.33
C ASN A 206 -36.46 -35.16 -5.29
N VAL A 207 -37.15 -34.72 -6.34
CA VAL A 207 -37.79 -35.63 -7.32
C VAL A 207 -36.90 -35.93 -8.52
N MET A 208 -35.74 -35.29 -8.62
CA MET A 208 -34.78 -35.46 -9.70
C MET A 208 -33.67 -36.47 -9.32
N LYS A 209 -33.04 -37.03 -10.36
CA LYS A 209 -31.91 -37.96 -10.22
C LYS A 209 -30.68 -37.29 -9.60
N ALA A 210 -29.87 -38.07 -8.90
CA ALA A 210 -28.64 -37.58 -8.28
C ALA A 210 -27.64 -36.95 -9.27
N SER A 211 -27.58 -37.46 -10.50
CA SER A 211 -26.77 -36.87 -11.58
C SER A 211 -27.16 -35.43 -11.93
N VAL A 212 -28.44 -35.08 -11.73
CA VAL A 212 -28.94 -33.71 -11.93
C VAL A 212 -28.45 -32.81 -10.81
N VAL A 213 -28.52 -33.29 -9.56
CA VAL A 213 -28.01 -32.55 -8.39
C VAL A 213 -26.52 -32.27 -8.55
N HIS A 214 -25.74 -33.25 -9.00
CA HIS A 214 -24.33 -33.07 -9.36
C HIS A 214 -24.15 -31.99 -10.45
N THR A 215 -24.97 -32.03 -11.51
CA THR A 215 -24.90 -31.05 -12.61
C THR A 215 -25.17 -29.62 -12.12
N VAL A 216 -26.23 -29.43 -11.32
CA VAL A 216 -26.57 -28.12 -10.73
C VAL A 216 -25.47 -27.66 -9.76
N LEU A 217 -24.90 -28.58 -8.97
CA LEU A 217 -23.78 -28.27 -8.08
C LEU A 217 -22.54 -27.80 -8.87
N ASN A 218 -22.26 -28.43 -10.01
CA ASN A 218 -21.15 -28.05 -10.88
C ASN A 218 -21.37 -26.66 -11.51
N GLN A 219 -22.59 -26.34 -11.96
CA GLN A 219 -22.90 -25.00 -12.44
C GLN A 219 -22.76 -23.95 -11.33
N LEU A 220 -23.24 -24.25 -10.13
CA LEU A 220 -23.04 -23.38 -8.97
C LEU A 220 -21.56 -23.14 -8.67
N LEU A 221 -20.69 -24.15 -8.82
CA LEU A 221 -19.24 -23.96 -8.69
C LEU A 221 -18.72 -22.98 -9.74
N HIS A 222 -19.13 -23.12 -11.00
CA HIS A 222 -18.72 -22.19 -12.06
C HIS A 222 -19.12 -20.75 -11.75
N SER A 223 -20.36 -20.53 -11.30
CA SER A 223 -20.86 -19.22 -10.87
C SER A 223 -20.06 -18.64 -9.71
N VAL A 224 -19.83 -19.44 -8.66
CA VAL A 224 -19.02 -19.04 -7.50
C VAL A 224 -17.59 -18.69 -7.90
N MET A 225 -16.99 -19.44 -8.84
CA MET A 225 -15.65 -19.15 -9.35
C MET A 225 -15.61 -17.88 -10.22
N SER A 226 -16.67 -17.61 -11.00
CA SER A 226 -16.83 -16.37 -11.75
C SER A 226 -16.90 -15.15 -10.80
N ILE A 227 -17.74 -15.24 -9.76
CA ILE A 227 -17.86 -14.22 -8.71
C ILE A 227 -16.53 -13.99 -8.02
N LYS A 228 -15.77 -15.04 -7.69
CA LYS A 228 -14.44 -14.92 -7.09
C LYS A 228 -13.51 -14.06 -7.96
N ARG A 229 -13.43 -14.31 -9.27
CA ARG A 229 -12.59 -13.54 -10.19
C ARG A 229 -13.03 -12.08 -10.30
N SER A 230 -14.35 -11.85 -10.33
CA SER A 230 -14.93 -10.50 -10.31
C SER A 230 -14.51 -9.73 -9.06
N GLU A 231 -14.64 -10.36 -7.89
CA GLU A 231 -14.24 -9.76 -6.60
C GLU A 231 -12.73 -9.56 -6.46
N GLU A 232 -11.91 -10.45 -7.02
CA GLU A 232 -10.46 -10.27 -7.09
C GLU A 232 -10.09 -9.06 -7.94
N THR A 233 -10.79 -8.84 -9.06
CA THR A 233 -10.61 -7.67 -9.93
C THR A 233 -11.13 -6.39 -9.29
N ALA A 234 -12.24 -6.46 -8.54
CA ALA A 234 -12.79 -5.31 -7.83
C ALA A 234 -11.86 -4.83 -6.71
N ALA A 235 -11.26 -5.76 -5.96
CA ALA A 235 -10.30 -5.46 -4.90
C ALA A 235 -8.98 -4.85 -5.41
N LEU A 236 -8.68 -4.91 -6.72
CA LEU A 236 -7.59 -4.14 -7.30
C LEU A 236 -7.87 -2.63 -7.27
N LYS A 237 -9.15 -2.22 -7.34
CA LYS A 237 -9.55 -0.81 -7.42
C LYS A 237 -10.11 -0.27 -6.10
N ASP A 238 -10.61 -1.16 -5.25
CA ASP A 238 -11.28 -0.84 -4.00
C ASP A 238 -10.44 -1.34 -2.81
N SER A 239 -9.88 -0.40 -2.04
CA SER A 239 -9.04 -0.69 -0.87
C SER A 239 -9.81 -1.38 0.25
N MET A 240 -11.11 -1.14 0.39
CA MET A 240 -11.95 -1.79 1.41
C MET A 240 -12.19 -3.26 1.05
N LYS A 241 -12.46 -3.55 -0.24
CA LYS A 241 -12.52 -4.95 -0.73
C LYS A 241 -11.17 -5.66 -0.61
N ALA A 242 -10.05 -4.98 -0.90
CA ALA A 242 -8.72 -5.53 -0.69
C ALA A 242 -8.46 -5.89 0.78
N ALA A 243 -8.73 -4.96 1.69
CA ALA A 243 -8.55 -5.15 3.13
C ALA A 243 -9.44 -6.29 3.67
N ALA A 244 -10.69 -6.38 3.23
CA ALA A 244 -11.60 -7.47 3.57
C ALA A 244 -11.09 -8.84 3.09
N GLN A 245 -10.31 -8.87 1.99
CA GLN A 245 -9.62 -10.06 1.49
C GLN A 245 -8.22 -10.26 2.13
N ARG A 246 -7.89 -9.52 3.19
CA ARG A 246 -6.60 -9.56 3.91
C ARG A 246 -5.39 -9.20 3.04
N ARG A 247 -5.55 -8.25 2.12
CA ARG A 247 -4.46 -7.74 1.30
C ARG A 247 -4.45 -6.23 1.18
N ILE A 248 -3.28 -5.68 0.87
CA ILE A 248 -3.10 -4.27 0.50
C ILE A 248 -2.41 -4.25 -0.87
N VAL A 249 -2.96 -3.46 -1.79
CA VAL A 249 -2.47 -3.37 -3.17
C VAL A 249 -1.65 -2.10 -3.36
N LEU A 250 -0.37 -2.25 -3.68
CA LEU A 250 0.63 -1.20 -3.80
C LEU A 250 1.18 -1.12 -5.24
N TYR A 251 0.38 -0.52 -6.13
CA TYR A 251 0.82 -0.16 -7.49
C TYR A 251 2.09 0.68 -7.49
N ASP A 252 2.97 0.39 -8.45
CA ASP A 252 4.17 1.18 -8.76
C ASP A 252 5.18 1.29 -7.60
N CYS A 253 5.09 0.39 -6.63
CA CYS A 253 6.08 0.28 -5.55
C CYS A 253 7.08 -0.83 -5.87
N ASP A 254 8.36 -0.49 -5.88
CA ASP A 254 9.44 -1.46 -6.03
C ASP A 254 9.71 -2.23 -4.72
N GLN A 255 10.46 -3.32 -4.86
CA GLN A 255 10.77 -4.23 -3.76
C GLN A 255 11.64 -3.59 -2.68
N GLU A 256 12.56 -2.69 -3.07
CA GLU A 256 13.49 -2.05 -2.16
C GLU A 256 12.74 -1.11 -1.22
N THR A 257 11.89 -0.25 -1.79
CA THR A 257 11.02 0.68 -1.06
C THR A 257 10.10 -0.05 -0.09
N VAL A 258 9.44 -1.12 -0.53
CA VAL A 258 8.59 -1.95 0.35
C VAL A 258 9.44 -2.61 1.43
N GLY A 259 10.62 -3.13 1.08
CA GLY A 259 11.56 -3.73 2.02
C GLY A 259 11.98 -2.78 3.14
N SER A 260 12.34 -1.54 2.82
CA SER A 260 12.73 -0.51 3.78
C SER A 260 11.59 -0.12 4.72
N VAL A 261 10.36 0.04 4.21
CA VAL A 261 9.19 0.29 5.06
C VAL A 261 8.93 -0.88 6.00
N MET A 262 9.01 -2.12 5.50
CA MET A 262 8.79 -3.32 6.30
C MET A 262 9.86 -3.47 7.39
N GLN A 263 11.12 -3.21 7.05
CA GLN A 263 12.21 -3.20 8.00
C GLN A 263 12.01 -2.13 9.08
N TRP A 264 11.56 -0.93 8.71
CA TRP A 264 11.26 0.12 9.67
C TRP A 264 10.12 -0.28 10.62
N ILE A 265 9.04 -0.90 10.11
CA ILE A 265 7.93 -1.37 10.94
C ILE A 265 8.41 -2.37 12.00
N TYR A 266 9.30 -3.29 11.62
CA TYR A 266 9.76 -4.35 12.54
C TYR A 266 10.93 -3.95 13.44
N LYS A 267 11.89 -3.18 12.93
CA LYS A 267 13.13 -2.84 13.65
C LYS A 267 13.14 -1.42 14.19
N GLY A 268 12.21 -0.56 13.79
CA GLY A 268 12.17 0.86 14.13
C GLY A 268 13.29 1.70 13.50
N THR A 269 14.14 1.11 12.67
CA THR A 269 15.27 1.78 12.01
C THR A 269 15.00 1.90 10.52
N LEU A 270 15.12 3.12 9.98
CA LEU A 270 14.91 3.40 8.57
C LEU A 270 16.23 3.27 7.80
N GLU A 271 16.26 2.33 6.84
CA GLU A 271 17.38 2.14 5.91
C GLU A 271 16.95 2.57 4.51
N PHE A 272 17.82 3.30 3.80
CA PHE A 272 17.60 3.78 2.44
C PHE A 272 18.94 3.86 1.70
N ALA A 273 18.91 3.65 0.38
CA ALA A 273 20.11 3.64 -0.45
C ALA A 273 20.54 5.04 -0.86
N ASP A 274 19.57 5.88 -1.23
CA ASP A 274 19.80 7.25 -1.68
C ASP A 274 18.60 8.17 -1.41
N ALA A 275 18.71 9.45 -1.81
CA ALA A 275 17.63 10.43 -1.67
C ALA A 275 16.37 10.08 -2.49
N ASP A 276 16.50 9.40 -3.64
CA ASP A 276 15.37 9.03 -4.49
C ASP A 276 14.57 7.88 -3.84
N HIS A 277 15.28 6.89 -3.31
CA HIS A 277 14.70 5.85 -2.48
C HIS A 277 13.99 6.47 -1.26
N LEU A 278 14.58 7.47 -0.61
CA LEU A 278 13.91 8.15 0.52
C LEU A 278 12.62 8.88 0.12
N CYS A 279 12.57 9.51 -1.07
CA CYS A 279 11.34 10.08 -1.63
C CYS A 279 10.27 9.01 -1.95
N LYS A 280 10.67 7.84 -2.46
CA LYS A 280 9.77 6.71 -2.70
C LYS A 280 9.20 6.14 -1.41
N ILE A 281 10.04 5.98 -0.38
CA ILE A 281 9.60 5.57 0.97
C ILE A 281 8.59 6.57 1.52
N GLN A 282 8.86 7.87 1.40
CA GLN A 282 7.96 8.93 1.84
C GLN A 282 6.60 8.82 1.13
N THR A 283 6.60 8.62 -0.19
CA THR A 283 5.37 8.46 -0.98
C THR A 283 4.56 7.25 -0.52
N LEU A 284 5.24 6.13 -0.26
CA LEU A 284 4.61 4.92 0.27
C LEU A 284 4.08 5.13 1.70
N ALA A 285 4.82 5.84 2.55
CA ALA A 285 4.40 6.17 3.91
C ALA A 285 3.10 6.99 3.93
N VAL A 286 3.00 8.02 3.07
CA VAL A 286 1.77 8.81 2.89
C VAL A 286 0.62 7.93 2.43
N ARG A 287 0.84 7.09 1.41
CA ARG A 287 -0.19 6.18 0.88
C ARG A 287 -0.71 5.20 1.92
N LEU A 288 0.18 4.72 2.80
CA LEU A 288 -0.17 3.84 3.90
C LEU A 288 -0.67 4.60 5.13
N GLY A 289 -0.69 5.93 5.14
CA GLY A 289 -1.08 6.75 6.30
C GLY A 289 -0.14 6.61 7.50
N MET A 290 1.16 6.40 7.25
CA MET A 290 2.22 6.26 8.25
C MET A 290 2.85 7.62 8.55
N VAL A 291 2.16 8.43 9.35
CA VAL A 291 2.51 9.85 9.61
C VAL A 291 3.91 10.02 10.22
N GLU A 292 4.31 9.13 11.13
CA GLU A 292 5.64 9.17 11.76
C GLU A 292 6.75 8.95 10.73
N LEU A 293 6.59 7.95 9.86
CA LEU A 293 7.57 7.64 8.83
C LEU A 293 7.66 8.73 7.76
N ASP A 294 6.52 9.28 7.34
CA ASP A 294 6.45 10.44 6.45
C ASP A 294 7.26 11.62 7.03
N THR A 295 7.00 11.96 8.28
CA THR A 295 7.72 13.04 8.99
C THR A 295 9.23 12.79 9.03
N ILE A 296 9.65 11.57 9.38
CA ILE A 296 11.08 11.19 9.41
C ILE A 296 11.74 11.36 8.05
N CYS A 297 11.07 10.94 6.97
CA CYS A 297 11.61 11.06 5.62
C CYS A 297 11.72 12.52 5.20
N VAL A 298 10.66 13.32 5.42
CA VAL A 298 10.64 14.75 5.10
C VAL A 298 11.72 15.49 5.86
N ASP A 299 11.84 15.29 7.17
CA ASP A 299 12.83 15.99 7.99
C ASP A 299 14.27 15.65 7.54
N LYS A 300 14.55 14.38 7.24
CA LYS A 300 15.86 13.97 6.67
C LYS A 300 16.17 14.66 5.34
N LEU A 301 15.20 14.72 4.44
CA LEU A 301 15.36 15.38 3.13
C LEU A 301 15.54 16.90 3.30
N VAL A 302 14.78 17.53 4.20
CA VAL A 302 14.88 18.95 4.53
C VAL A 302 16.26 19.29 5.07
N ASP A 303 16.71 18.57 6.10
CA ASP A 303 17.98 18.84 6.78
C ASP A 303 19.16 18.68 5.82
N ALA A 304 19.15 17.63 4.99
CA ALA A 304 20.20 17.40 4.01
C ALA A 304 20.18 18.43 2.87
N THR A 305 19.01 18.77 2.34
CA THR A 305 18.87 19.80 1.31
C THR A 305 19.35 21.16 1.81
N ARG A 306 18.96 21.54 3.02
CA ARG A 306 19.39 22.81 3.63
C ARG A 306 20.89 22.85 3.83
N LYS A 307 21.47 21.79 4.39
CA LYS A 307 22.91 21.67 4.60
C LYS A 307 23.69 21.84 3.30
N ASP A 308 23.24 21.22 2.21
CA ASP A 308 23.91 21.32 0.91
C ASP A 308 23.75 22.69 0.27
N LEU A 309 22.59 23.33 0.42
CA LEU A 309 22.38 24.72 -0.02
C LEU A 309 23.27 25.71 0.77
N GLU A 310 23.37 25.55 2.09
CA GLU A 310 24.24 26.37 2.96
C GLU A 310 25.73 26.16 2.59
N ASN A 311 26.14 24.92 2.32
CA ASN A 311 27.48 24.61 1.86
C ASN A 311 27.79 25.23 0.49
N ALA A 312 26.82 25.23 -0.42
CA ALA A 312 26.96 25.87 -1.72
C ALA A 312 27.13 27.38 -1.58
N GLU A 313 26.32 28.02 -0.73
CA GLU A 313 26.46 29.44 -0.41
C GLU A 313 27.86 29.75 0.17
N ALA A 314 28.33 28.94 1.11
CA ALA A 314 29.66 29.10 1.71
C ALA A 314 30.80 28.93 0.70
N THR A 315 30.63 28.05 -0.30
CA THR A 315 31.61 27.81 -1.37
C THR A 315 31.43 28.71 -2.59
N ARG A 316 30.42 29.59 -2.59
CA ARG A 316 30.00 30.42 -3.74
C ARG A 316 29.63 29.60 -4.98
N SER A 317 29.15 28.37 -4.77
CA SER A 317 28.55 27.55 -5.82
C SER A 317 27.09 27.97 -6.01
N SER A 318 26.62 28.01 -7.25
CA SER A 318 25.23 28.32 -7.55
C SER A 318 24.31 27.13 -7.32
N VAL A 319 23.00 27.38 -7.15
CA VAL A 319 22.00 26.30 -7.08
C VAL A 319 22.00 25.49 -8.38
N SER A 320 22.19 26.14 -9.53
CA SER A 320 22.31 25.50 -10.84
C SER A 320 23.49 24.52 -10.88
N ASP A 321 24.63 24.86 -10.27
CA ASP A 321 25.78 23.94 -10.16
C ASP A 321 25.43 22.67 -9.36
N LEU A 322 24.62 22.79 -8.29
CA LEU A 322 24.16 21.64 -7.51
C LEU A 322 23.20 20.73 -8.29
N LEU A 323 22.40 21.31 -9.19
CA LEU A 323 21.46 20.55 -10.01
C LEU A 323 22.16 19.85 -11.19
N GLU A 324 23.22 20.45 -11.72
CA GLU A 324 24.03 19.91 -12.81
C GLU A 324 25.11 18.93 -12.33
N ALA A 325 25.53 19.01 -11.07
CA ALA A 325 26.52 18.14 -10.47
C ALA A 325 26.05 16.68 -10.43
N LYS A 326 26.28 15.94 -11.53
CA LYS A 326 26.29 14.48 -11.53
C LYS A 326 27.58 14.05 -10.87
N ARG A 327 27.51 13.52 -9.64
CA ARG A 327 28.73 12.99 -9.03
C ARG A 327 29.12 11.71 -9.77
N SER A 328 30.24 11.76 -10.48
CA SER A 328 30.93 10.58 -10.98
C SER A 328 31.32 9.71 -9.79
N CYS A 329 30.59 8.62 -9.58
CA CYS A 329 30.75 7.65 -8.50
C CYS A 329 32.04 6.81 -8.66
N MET A 330 33.20 7.47 -8.78
CA MET A 330 34.50 6.84 -9.05
C MET A 330 35.53 7.00 -7.92
N ASP A 331 35.15 7.52 -6.75
CA ASP A 331 36.02 7.44 -5.57
C ASP A 331 35.86 6.07 -4.89
N ILE A 332 36.67 5.14 -5.39
CA ILE A 332 36.83 3.77 -4.90
C ILE A 332 37.37 3.82 -3.46
N GLY A 333 36.49 3.66 -2.46
CA GLY A 333 36.90 3.30 -1.09
C GLY A 333 36.28 4.09 0.07
N VAL A 334 35.59 5.20 -0.19
CA VAL A 334 34.82 5.92 0.84
C VAL A 334 33.35 5.52 0.69
N GLN A 335 32.68 5.14 1.79
CA GLN A 335 31.23 4.95 1.77
C GLN A 335 30.59 6.22 1.19
N ALA A 336 29.98 6.08 0.00
CA ALA A 336 29.30 7.19 -0.64
C ALA A 336 28.19 7.69 0.29
N ASP A 337 28.15 9.01 0.53
CA ASP A 337 27.06 9.63 1.28
C ASP A 337 25.75 9.38 0.53
N PRO A 338 24.77 8.66 1.12
CA PRO A 338 23.50 8.34 0.45
C PRO A 338 22.71 9.61 0.06
N LEU A 339 23.01 10.76 0.68
CA LEU A 339 22.33 12.03 0.40
C LEU A 339 23.18 12.97 -0.47
N ALA A 340 24.23 12.48 -1.12
CA ALA A 340 25.15 13.30 -1.93
C ALA A 340 24.50 14.08 -3.09
N GLU A 341 23.36 13.62 -3.63
CA GLU A 341 22.61 14.28 -4.71
C GLU A 341 21.24 14.78 -4.24
N VAL A 342 21.06 15.01 -2.93
CA VAL A 342 19.75 15.31 -2.34
C VAL A 342 19.09 16.54 -2.95
N VAL A 343 19.84 17.62 -3.23
CA VAL A 343 19.29 18.85 -3.81
C VAL A 343 18.66 18.58 -5.17
N ARG A 344 19.39 17.90 -6.07
CA ARG A 344 18.89 17.55 -7.41
C ARG A 344 17.65 16.68 -7.34
N VAL A 345 17.67 15.65 -6.49
CA VAL A 345 16.54 14.71 -6.34
C VAL A 345 15.33 15.41 -5.76
N VAL A 346 15.48 16.17 -4.67
CA VAL A 346 14.39 16.89 -4.01
C VAL A 346 13.77 17.94 -4.93
N PHE A 347 14.58 18.69 -5.68
CA PHE A 347 14.06 19.67 -6.63
C PHE A 347 13.23 18.99 -7.72
N LEU A 348 13.79 17.99 -8.40
CA LEU A 348 13.04 17.28 -9.45
C LEU A 348 11.77 16.63 -8.90
N TRP A 349 11.85 16.01 -7.74
CA TRP A 349 10.71 15.37 -7.11
C TRP A 349 9.63 16.38 -6.71
N VAL A 350 9.97 17.48 -6.02
CA VAL A 350 9.00 18.52 -5.63
C VAL A 350 8.35 19.17 -6.84
N LEU A 351 9.11 19.44 -7.90
CA LEU A 351 8.60 20.09 -9.11
C LEU A 351 7.62 19.20 -9.88
N GLN A 352 7.84 17.88 -9.90
CA GLN A 352 7.02 16.93 -10.65
C GLN A 352 5.88 16.30 -9.83
N HIS A 353 6.01 16.25 -8.50
CA HIS A 353 5.06 15.58 -7.64
C HIS A 353 3.78 16.42 -7.49
N LYS A 354 2.61 15.78 -7.61
CA LYS A 354 1.31 16.47 -7.58
C LYS A 354 0.99 17.13 -6.22
N THR A 355 1.48 16.57 -5.14
CA THR A 355 1.26 17.06 -3.77
C THR A 355 2.54 16.92 -2.95
N PRO A 356 3.54 17.79 -3.16
CA PRO A 356 4.79 17.71 -2.42
C PRO A 356 4.58 18.16 -0.96
N PRO A 357 5.35 17.62 0.01
CA PRO A 357 5.35 18.07 1.39
C PRO A 357 5.66 19.56 1.50
N VAL A 358 4.88 20.26 2.32
CA VAL A 358 4.94 21.73 2.45
C VAL A 358 6.36 22.22 2.75
N LYS A 359 7.07 21.60 3.69
CA LYS A 359 8.44 21.98 4.06
C LYS A 359 9.43 21.88 2.90
N LEU A 360 9.35 20.79 2.10
CA LEU A 360 10.24 20.61 0.95
C LEU A 360 9.90 21.57 -0.17
N LYS A 361 8.60 21.80 -0.40
CA LYS A 361 8.09 22.77 -1.36
C LYS A 361 8.60 24.19 -1.04
N GLU A 362 8.50 24.60 0.21
CA GLU A 362 9.00 25.92 0.68
C GLU A 362 10.49 26.07 0.40
N ILE A 363 11.32 25.09 0.76
CA ILE A 363 12.78 25.15 0.53
C ILE A 363 13.11 25.27 -0.94
N VAL A 364 12.46 24.48 -1.81
CA VAL A 364 12.71 24.53 -3.26
C VAL A 364 12.29 25.87 -3.85
N VAL A 365 11.10 26.37 -3.48
CA VAL A 365 10.60 27.66 -3.96
C VAL A 365 11.50 28.81 -3.49
N GLU A 366 11.90 28.81 -2.22
CA GLU A 366 12.79 29.83 -1.67
C GLU A 366 14.17 29.79 -2.31
N ALA A 367 14.77 28.61 -2.48
CA ALA A 367 16.08 28.46 -3.10
C ALA A 367 16.09 28.91 -4.56
N ILE A 368 15.05 28.58 -5.34
CA ILE A 368 14.92 29.08 -6.73
C ILE A 368 14.76 30.60 -6.73
N ALA A 369 13.88 31.15 -5.87
CA ALA A 369 13.65 32.59 -5.82
C ALA A 369 14.90 33.37 -5.36
N ASP A 370 15.69 32.80 -4.45
CA ASP A 370 16.93 33.42 -3.94
C ASP A 370 18.08 33.36 -4.93
N SER A 371 18.15 32.32 -5.77
CA SER A 371 19.20 32.17 -6.79
C SER A 371 19.27 33.35 -7.79
N ALA A 372 18.13 34.01 -8.04
CA ALA A 372 17.98 35.04 -9.08
C ALA A 372 18.42 34.61 -10.49
N ASP A 373 18.49 33.30 -10.75
CA ASP A 373 18.89 32.75 -12.04
C ASP A 373 17.64 32.56 -12.93
N SER A 374 17.54 33.36 -13.99
CA SER A 374 16.41 33.29 -14.92
C SER A 374 16.34 31.94 -15.65
N SER A 375 17.49 31.32 -15.93
CA SER A 375 17.53 30.02 -16.62
C SER A 375 17.01 28.90 -15.73
N LEU A 376 17.33 28.95 -14.44
CA LEU A 376 16.81 28.02 -13.44
C LEU A 376 15.29 28.19 -13.27
N VAL A 377 14.81 29.43 -13.21
CA VAL A 377 13.37 29.73 -13.13
C VAL A 377 12.64 29.18 -14.36
N ASP A 378 13.13 29.46 -15.58
CA ASP A 378 12.51 28.99 -16.82
C ASP A 378 12.48 27.46 -16.89
N SER A 379 13.57 26.81 -16.49
CA SER A 379 13.64 25.34 -16.41
C SER A 379 12.63 24.80 -15.40
N ALA A 380 12.58 25.36 -14.19
CA ALA A 380 11.67 24.90 -13.14
C ALA A 380 10.20 25.05 -13.55
N LEU A 381 9.83 26.19 -14.16
CA LEU A 381 8.47 26.46 -14.65
C LEU A 381 7.99 25.42 -15.68
N SER A 382 8.89 24.79 -16.45
CA SER A 382 8.53 23.75 -17.41
C SER A 382 8.05 22.44 -16.77
N PHE A 383 8.36 22.22 -15.49
CA PHE A 383 8.00 21.02 -14.73
C PHE A 383 6.87 21.26 -13.71
N MET A 384 6.63 22.51 -13.31
CA MET A 384 5.68 22.86 -12.26
C MET A 384 4.21 22.75 -12.70
N ASP A 385 3.34 22.42 -11.74
CA ASP A 385 1.90 22.66 -11.90
C ASP A 385 1.53 24.14 -11.70
N SER A 386 0.28 24.50 -12.00
CA SER A 386 -0.19 25.88 -11.89
C SER A 386 -0.16 26.45 -10.46
N ASN A 387 -0.31 25.59 -9.44
CA ASN A 387 -0.32 26.02 -8.05
C ASN A 387 1.10 26.37 -7.59
N LEU A 388 2.05 25.48 -7.84
CA LEU A 388 3.46 25.67 -7.53
C LEU A 388 4.06 26.84 -8.30
N THR A 389 3.63 27.03 -9.55
CA THR A 389 3.97 28.22 -10.36
C THR A 389 3.51 29.52 -9.68
N GLY A 390 2.28 29.56 -9.17
CA GLY A 390 1.75 30.72 -8.45
C GLY A 390 2.54 31.05 -7.18
N GLU A 391 2.95 30.02 -6.43
CA GLU A 391 3.80 30.17 -5.24
C GLU A 391 5.19 30.70 -5.59
N LEU A 392 5.83 30.16 -6.65
CA LEU A 392 7.11 30.66 -7.13
C LEU A 392 7.03 32.12 -7.58
N CYS A 393 6.02 32.49 -8.36
CA CYS A 393 5.79 33.88 -8.78
C CYS A 393 5.64 34.82 -7.57
N THR A 394 4.90 34.39 -6.55
CA THR A 394 4.73 35.15 -5.31
C THR A 394 6.06 35.34 -4.59
N ALA A 395 6.89 34.29 -4.49
CA ALA A 395 8.22 34.36 -3.90
C ALA A 395 9.16 35.30 -4.68
N LEU A 396 9.20 35.18 -6.02
CA LEU A 396 10.00 36.03 -6.90
C LEU A 396 9.62 37.51 -6.78
N VAL A 397 8.32 37.83 -6.82
CA VAL A 397 7.83 39.20 -6.64
C VAL A 397 8.20 39.73 -5.25
N GLY A 398 8.03 38.91 -4.20
CA GLY A 398 8.43 39.27 -2.84
C GLY A 398 9.91 39.62 -2.72
N ARG A 399 10.80 38.83 -3.34
CA ARG A 399 12.25 39.07 -3.34
C ARG A 399 12.62 40.30 -4.17
N HIS A 400 11.98 40.51 -5.32
CA HIS A 400 12.14 41.72 -6.12
C HIS A 400 11.76 42.97 -5.32
N TRP A 401 10.61 42.95 -4.64
CA TRP A 401 10.16 44.07 -3.81
C TRP A 401 11.11 44.35 -2.65
N LYS A 402 11.62 43.30 -1.99
CA LYS A 402 12.58 43.44 -0.89
C LYS A 402 13.89 44.08 -1.36
N ARG A 403 14.46 43.60 -2.48
CA ARG A 403 15.70 44.17 -3.06
C ARG A 403 15.52 45.64 -3.46
N HIS A 404 14.43 45.98 -4.14
CA HIS A 404 14.17 47.36 -4.57
C HIS A 404 13.74 48.29 -3.43
N GLY A 405 13.02 47.78 -2.43
CA GLY A 405 12.68 48.51 -1.21
C GLY A 405 13.93 48.91 -0.42
N ASP A 406 14.88 48.00 -0.27
CA ASP A 406 16.15 48.25 0.42
C ASP A 406 17.02 49.27 -0.34
N ILE A 407 17.00 49.24 -1.68
CA ILE A 407 17.67 50.25 -2.52
C ILE A 407 17.02 51.62 -2.34
N CYS A 408 15.68 51.70 -2.34
CA CYS A 408 14.97 52.96 -2.16
C CYS A 408 15.23 53.59 -0.79
N VAL A 409 15.25 52.76 0.28
CA VAL A 409 15.59 53.20 1.64
C VAL A 409 17.06 53.66 1.74
N ARG A 410 17.99 52.99 1.05
CA ARG A 410 19.40 53.42 0.98
C ARG A 410 19.55 54.76 0.24
N CYS A 411 18.96 54.91 -0.95
CA CYS A 411 19.00 56.17 -1.70
C CYS A 411 18.39 57.34 -0.91
N ALA A 412 17.28 57.11 -0.20
CA ALA A 412 16.67 58.13 0.65
C ALA A 412 17.58 58.54 1.82
N LYS A 413 18.29 57.60 2.44
CA LYS A 413 19.28 57.88 3.49
C LYS A 413 20.49 58.64 2.95
N GLU A 414 21.00 58.28 1.78
CA GLU A 414 22.12 58.98 1.12
C GLU A 414 21.75 60.42 0.74
N MET A 415 20.58 60.64 0.15
CA MET A 415 20.05 61.99 -0.12
C MET A 415 19.88 62.83 1.16
N THR A 416 19.48 62.20 2.27
CA THR A 416 19.35 62.88 3.57
C THR A 416 20.71 63.27 4.16
N ILE A 417 21.76 62.49 3.91
CA ILE A 417 23.13 62.78 4.34
C ILE A 417 23.73 63.89 3.49
N GLU A 418 23.59 63.82 2.16
CA GLU A 418 24.09 64.85 1.24
C GLU A 418 23.44 66.22 1.49
N SER A 419 22.13 66.25 1.75
CA SER A 419 21.42 67.49 2.08
C SER A 419 21.90 68.10 3.41
N LYS A 420 22.16 67.28 4.44
CA LYS A 420 22.76 67.75 5.70
C LYS A 420 24.18 68.32 5.51
N LEU A 421 25.03 67.64 4.74
CA LEU A 421 26.38 68.10 4.44
C LEU A 421 26.39 69.40 3.61
N LYS A 422 25.40 69.59 2.74
CA LYS A 422 25.26 70.83 1.96
C LYS A 422 24.85 72.01 2.84
N ILE A 423 23.90 71.79 3.76
CA ILE A 423 23.48 72.80 4.75
C ILE A 423 24.65 73.19 5.67
N GLU A 424 25.49 72.24 6.08
CA GLU A 424 26.64 72.49 6.95
C GLU A 424 27.76 73.26 6.23
N LYS A 425 28.01 72.96 4.94
CA LYS A 425 28.92 73.74 4.10
C LYS A 425 28.45 75.16 3.82
N GLU A 426 27.14 75.38 3.72
CA GLU A 426 26.56 76.72 3.54
C GLU A 426 26.64 77.54 4.83
N LYS A 427 26.50 76.92 6.01
CA LYS A 427 26.75 77.58 7.30
C LYS A 427 28.21 78.02 7.46
N ASN A 428 29.17 77.17 7.09
CA ASN A 428 30.60 77.48 7.24
C ASN A 428 31.14 78.48 6.20
N LYS A 429 30.35 78.92 5.21
CA LYS A 429 30.71 80.00 4.27
C LYS A 429 30.20 81.37 4.70
N GLY A 430 29.39 81.44 5.76
CA GLY A 430 28.83 82.67 6.31
C GLY A 430 29.54 83.22 7.54
N GLU A 431 30.58 82.54 8.01
CA GLU A 431 31.59 83.03 8.97
C GLU A 431 32.84 83.46 8.21
#